data_AF-A0A144A3H6-F1
#
_entry.id   AF-A0A144A3H6-F1
#
_cell.length_a   1.000
_cell.length_b   1.000
_cell.length_c   1.000
_cell.angle_alpha   90.00
_cell.angle_beta   90.00
_cell.angle_gamma   90.00
#
_symmetry.space_group_name_H-M   'P 1'
#
loop_
_entity.id
_entity.type
_entity.pdbx_description
1 polymer ?
#
loop_
_entity_poly.entity_id
_entity_poly.type
_entity_poly.pdbx_seq_one_letter_code
_entity_poly.pdbx_strand_id
1 'polypeptide(L)'
;MKTLSRHSELAKAFAYALNQWPALTYYADDGWAEADNNIAENALRMVSLGRKNYLFFGSDHGGERGALLYSLIGTCKLNGVEPESYLRYVLDVIADWPINRVGELLPLARSTAD
;
A
#
# COMPACT_ATOMS: atom_id res chain seq x y z
N MET A 1 30.64 30.03 17.19
CA MET A 1 29.82 28.87 16.80
C MET A 1 29.53 29.00 15.30
N LYS A 2 29.95 28.06 14.45
CA LYS A 2 29.70 28.15 13.00
C LYS A 2 28.24 27.81 12.73
N THR A 3 27.44 28.80 12.35
CA THR A 3 26.06 28.61 11.91
C THR A 3 26.04 28.15 10.46
N LEU A 4 25.23 27.13 10.15
CA LEU A 4 25.00 26.70 8.77
C LEU A 4 24.27 27.81 8.01
N SER A 5 24.66 28.02 6.75
CA SER A 5 23.92 28.92 5.87
C SER A 5 22.50 28.38 5.68
N ARG A 6 21.50 29.25 5.78
CA ARG A 6 20.07 28.92 5.62
C ARG A 6 19.75 28.32 4.25
N HIS A 7 20.58 28.59 3.25
CA HIS A 7 20.43 28.07 1.90
C HIS A 7 21.17 26.75 1.65
N SER A 8 21.92 26.24 2.64
CA SER A 8 22.60 24.94 2.50
C SER A 8 21.59 23.79 2.49
N GLU A 9 21.85 22.75 1.69
CA GLU A 9 21.02 21.54 1.65
C GLU A 9 20.91 20.87 3.03
N LEU A 10 21.99 20.91 3.83
CA LEU A 10 21.96 20.40 5.19
C LEU A 10 20.99 21.18 6.10
N ALA A 11 20.97 22.52 6.00
CA ALA A 11 20.01 23.33 6.75
C ALA A 11 18.56 23.03 6.33
N LYS A 12 18.31 22.79 5.04
CA LYS A 12 16.98 22.38 4.54
C LYS A 12 16.56 21.02 5.08
N ALA A 13 17.47 20.04 5.12
CA ALA A 13 17.20 18.71 5.67
C ALA A 13 16.85 18.76 7.16
N PHE A 14 17.58 19.53 7.96
CA PHE A 14 17.23 19.74 9.38
C PHE A 14 15.88 20.43 9.55
N ALA A 15 15.61 21.49 8.78
CA ALA A 15 14.33 22.17 8.82
C ALA A 15 13.18 21.22 8.45
N TYR A 16 13.35 20.37 7.44
CA TYR A 16 12.38 19.34 7.07
C TYR A 16 12.14 18.35 8.22
N ALA A 17 13.20 17.78 8.80
CA ALA A 17 13.07 16.84 9.92
C ALA A 17 12.35 17.46 11.12
N LEU A 18 12.68 18.71 11.47
CA LEU A 18 12.02 19.44 12.56
C LEU A 18 10.53 19.70 12.26
N ASN A 19 10.19 20.04 11.01
CA ASN A 19 8.80 20.21 10.60
C ASN A 19 8.00 18.90 10.65
N GLN A 20 8.65 17.75 10.45
CA GLN A 20 8.03 16.42 10.53
C GLN A 20 8.10 15.80 11.93
N TRP A 21 8.67 16.49 12.92
CA TRP A 21 8.88 15.96 14.27
C TRP A 21 7.61 15.37 14.90
N PRO A 22 6.42 16.03 14.81
CA PRO A 22 5.19 15.45 15.35
C PRO A 22 4.83 14.08 14.75
N ALA A 23 5.07 13.88 13.46
CA ALA A 23 4.82 12.60 12.80
C ALA A 23 5.87 11.54 13.19
N LEU A 24 7.14 11.94 13.31
CA LEU A 24 8.24 11.05 13.70
C LEU A 24 8.10 10.53 15.13
N THR A 25 7.45 11.29 16.02
CA THR A 25 7.25 10.90 17.42
C THR A 25 5.86 10.33 17.71
N TYR A 26 4.98 10.22 16.71
CA TYR A 26 3.59 9.76 16.91
C TYR A 26 3.49 8.38 17.58
N TYR A 27 4.43 7.49 17.30
CA TYR A 27 4.49 6.16 17.94
C TYR A 27 4.62 6.22 19.48
N ALA A 28 5.12 7.33 20.03
CA ALA A 28 5.22 7.51 21.48
C ALA A 28 3.87 7.92 22.11
N ASP A 29 2.96 8.47 21.30
CA ASP A 29 1.62 8.89 21.73
C ASP A 29 0.58 7.78 21.52
N ASP A 30 0.77 6.91 20.52
CA ASP A 30 -0.13 5.81 20.17
C ASP A 30 0.62 4.47 20.10
N GLY A 31 0.34 3.58 21.07
CA GLY A 31 0.98 2.25 21.15
C GLY A 31 0.59 1.28 20.03
N TRP A 32 -0.38 1.62 19.17
CA TRP A 32 -0.67 0.87 17.95
C TRP A 32 0.20 1.28 16.77
N ALA A 33 0.85 2.44 16.85
CA ALA A 33 1.73 2.91 15.78
C ALA A 33 3.13 2.31 15.93
N GLU A 34 3.66 1.80 14.83
CA GLU A 34 5.03 1.32 14.75
C GLU A 34 6.01 2.49 14.80
N ALA A 35 7.16 2.29 15.45
CA ALA A 35 8.22 3.29 15.53
C ALA A 35 8.90 3.55 14.17
N ASP A 36 8.72 2.64 13.22
CA ASP A 36 9.22 2.74 11.86
C ASP A 36 8.13 2.43 10.82
N ASN A 37 8.41 2.77 9.57
CA ASN A 37 7.49 2.55 8.45
C ASN A 37 7.85 1.31 7.61
N ASN A 38 8.70 0.40 8.10
CA ASN A 38 9.26 -0.70 7.31
C ASN A 38 8.16 -1.59 6.71
N ILE A 39 7.08 -1.83 7.45
CA ILE A 39 5.94 -2.62 6.97
C ILE A 39 5.34 -1.98 5.71
N ALA A 40 5.08 -0.68 5.76
CA ALA A 40 4.52 0.08 4.65
C ALA A 40 5.50 0.15 3.46
N GLU A 41 6.78 0.44 3.73
CA GLU A 41 7.80 0.47 2.67
C GLU A 41 7.95 -0.89 1.99
N ASN A 42 7.98 -1.98 2.76
CA ASN A 42 8.11 -3.32 2.22
C ASN A 42 6.89 -3.71 1.36
N ALA A 43 5.69 -3.29 1.75
CA ALA A 43 4.50 -3.45 0.91
C ALA A 43 4.62 -2.69 -0.42
N LEU A 44 5.15 -1.46 -0.40
CA LEU A 44 5.33 -0.62 -1.58
C LEU A 44 6.51 -1.03 -2.48
N ARG A 45 7.47 -1.83 -1.99
CA ARG A 45 8.57 -2.37 -2.82
C ARG A 45 8.04 -3.14 -4.02
N MET A 46 6.96 -3.90 -3.85
CA MET A 46 6.33 -4.65 -4.95
C MET A 46 5.79 -3.72 -6.04
N VAL A 47 5.18 -2.60 -5.66
CA VAL A 47 4.68 -1.58 -6.59
C VAL A 47 5.84 -0.95 -7.36
N SER A 48 6.93 -0.62 -6.65
CA SER A 48 8.14 -0.04 -7.26
C SER A 48 8.79 -0.97 -8.29
N LEU A 49 8.87 -2.27 -8.00
CA LEU A 49 9.34 -3.29 -8.93
C LEU A 49 8.39 -3.45 -10.12
N GLY A 50 7.09 -3.54 -9.87
CA GLY A 50 6.08 -3.67 -10.91
C GLY A 50 6.08 -2.52 -11.90
N ARG A 51 6.21 -1.27 -11.42
CA ARG A 51 6.31 -0.08 -12.29
C ARG A 51 7.42 -0.19 -13.34
N LYS A 52 8.55 -0.85 -13.02
CA LYS A 52 9.65 -1.07 -13.97
C LYS A 52 9.35 -2.17 -14.98
N ASN A 53 8.50 -3.14 -14.61
CA ASN A 53 8.23 -4.35 -15.37
C ASN A 53 6.93 -4.30 -16.19
N TYR A 54 6.05 -3.34 -15.93
CA TYR A 54 4.75 -3.22 -16.57
C TYR A 54 4.79 -2.22 -17.74
N LEU A 55 4.33 -2.65 -18.91
CA LEU A 55 4.36 -1.86 -20.15
C LEU A 55 3.53 -0.56 -20.10
N PHE A 56 2.52 -0.50 -19.21
CA PHE A 56 1.49 0.56 -19.21
C PHE A 56 1.34 1.29 -17.86
N PHE A 57 2.27 1.13 -16.91
CA PHE A 57 2.21 1.81 -15.60
C PHE A 57 2.64 3.30 -15.67
N GLY A 58 2.45 3.94 -16.82
CA GLY A 58 2.86 5.33 -17.09
C GLY A 58 1.70 6.30 -17.35
N SER A 59 0.46 5.81 -17.41
CA SER A 59 -0.74 6.64 -17.49
C SER A 59 -1.49 6.63 -16.16
N ASP A 60 -2.23 7.70 -15.86
CA ASP A 60 -3.03 7.81 -14.62
C ASP A 60 -4.00 6.62 -14.46
N HIS A 61 -4.68 6.26 -15.56
CA HIS A 61 -5.58 5.10 -15.61
C HIS A 61 -4.84 3.77 -15.37
N GLY A 62 -3.60 3.63 -15.86
CA GLY A 62 -2.77 2.46 -15.61
C GLY A 62 -2.34 2.35 -14.14
N GLY A 63 -2.01 3.49 -13.53
CA GLY A 63 -1.70 3.59 -12.10
C GLY A 63 -2.89 3.23 -11.22
N GLU A 64 -4.08 3.75 -11.54
CA GLU A 64 -5.32 3.45 -10.82
C GLU A 64 -5.67 1.96 -10.86
N ARG A 65 -5.64 1.33 -12.04
CA ARG A 65 -5.87 -0.11 -12.19
C ARG A 65 -4.83 -0.93 -11.44
N GLY A 66 -3.58 -0.49 -11.46
CA GLY A 66 -2.50 -1.10 -10.68
C GLY A 66 -2.78 -1.04 -9.19
N ALA A 67 -3.19 0.12 -8.67
CA ALA A 67 -3.53 0.31 -7.26
C ALA A 67 -4.68 -0.59 -6.82
N LEU A 68 -5.73 -0.74 -7.65
CA LEU A 68 -6.83 -1.67 -7.39
C LEU A 68 -6.33 -3.12 -7.26
N LEU A 69 -5.52 -3.59 -8.22
CA LEU A 69 -5.02 -4.97 -8.21
C LEU A 69 -4.08 -5.23 -7.02
N TYR A 70 -3.15 -4.31 -6.74
CA TYR A 70 -2.26 -4.42 -5.57
C TYR A 70 -3.03 -4.40 -4.26
N SER A 71 -4.12 -3.62 -4.17
CA SER A 71 -4.97 -3.58 -2.98
C SER A 71 -5.68 -4.92 -2.76
N LEU A 72 -6.24 -5.53 -3.82
CA LEU A 72 -6.87 -6.85 -3.73
C LEU A 72 -5.88 -7.95 -3.32
N ILE A 73 -4.71 -8.00 -3.95
CA ILE A 73 -3.65 -8.96 -3.63
C ILE A 73 -3.13 -8.75 -2.20
N GLY A 74 -2.90 -7.48 -1.82
CA GLY A 74 -2.48 -7.13 -0.47
C GLY A 74 -3.50 -7.58 0.57
N THR A 75 -4.78 -7.37 0.31
CA THR A 75 -5.89 -7.81 1.17
C THR A 75 -5.92 -9.34 1.29
N CYS A 76 -5.74 -10.08 0.19
CA CYS A 76 -5.65 -11.54 0.24
C CYS A 76 -4.53 -12.00 1.18
N LYS A 77 -3.32 -11.45 1.01
CA LYS A 77 -2.15 -11.79 1.85
C LYS A 77 -2.37 -11.48 3.32
N LEU A 78 -2.97 -10.33 3.63
CA LEU A 78 -3.28 -9.92 5.01
C LEU A 78 -4.30 -10.86 5.69
N ASN A 79 -5.16 -11.52 4.91
CA ASN A 79 -6.19 -12.44 5.40
C ASN A 79 -5.83 -13.92 5.23
N GLY A 80 -4.58 -14.25 4.86
CA GLY A 80 -4.15 -15.62 4.64
C GLY A 80 -4.77 -16.32 3.42
N VAL A 81 -5.44 -15.57 2.55
CA VAL A 81 -6.05 -16.09 1.32
C VAL A 81 -5.00 -16.12 0.21
N GLU A 82 -4.88 -17.26 -0.48
CA GLU A 82 -3.97 -17.39 -1.63
C GLU A 82 -4.47 -16.52 -2.81
N PRO A 83 -3.71 -15.49 -3.24
CA PRO A 83 -4.20 -14.50 -4.20
C PRO A 83 -4.56 -15.06 -5.59
N GLU A 84 -3.82 -16.05 -6.10
CA GLU A 84 -4.08 -16.64 -7.41
C GLU A 84 -5.42 -17.39 -7.44
N SER A 85 -5.67 -18.21 -6.43
CA SER A 85 -6.90 -18.99 -6.25
C SER A 85 -8.10 -18.07 -6.06
N TYR A 86 -7.93 -16.99 -5.32
CA TYR A 86 -8.93 -15.93 -5.20
C TYR A 86 -9.26 -15.31 -6.57
N LEU A 87 -8.25 -14.83 -7.30
CA LEU A 87 -8.45 -14.18 -8.60
C LEU A 87 -9.06 -15.15 -9.62
N ARG A 88 -8.59 -16.39 -9.67
CA ARG A 88 -9.12 -17.43 -10.55
C ARG A 88 -10.60 -17.65 -10.32
N TYR A 89 -11.01 -17.83 -9.07
CA TYR A 89 -12.42 -17.99 -8.74
C TYR A 89 -13.25 -16.77 -9.12
N VAL A 90 -12.78 -15.56 -8.76
CA VAL A 90 -13.55 -14.34 -9.03
C VAL A 90 -13.75 -14.20 -10.53
N LEU A 91 -12.72 -14.39 -11.34
CA LEU A 91 -12.82 -14.32 -12.80
C LEU A 91 -13.73 -15.40 -13.39
N ASP A 92 -13.82 -16.57 -12.76
CA ASP A 92 -14.70 -17.67 -13.19
C ASP A 92 -16.18 -17.35 -12.96
N VAL A 93 -16.54 -16.68 -11.86
CA VAL A 93 -17.94 -16.47 -11.46
C VAL A 93 -18.47 -15.06 -11.71
N ILE A 94 -17.61 -14.05 -11.87
CA ILE A 94 -18.02 -12.63 -11.84
C ILE A 94 -18.98 -12.25 -12.95
N ALA A 95 -18.90 -12.91 -14.12
CA ALA A 95 -19.78 -12.62 -15.25
C ALA A 95 -21.26 -12.96 -14.96
N ASP A 96 -21.49 -14.01 -14.16
CA ASP A 96 -22.82 -14.50 -13.80
C ASP A 96 -23.25 -14.07 -12.39
N TRP A 97 -22.39 -13.36 -11.66
CA TRP A 97 -22.65 -12.99 -10.27
C TRP A 97 -23.63 -11.80 -10.17
N PRO A 98 -24.59 -11.83 -9.22
CA PRO A 98 -25.49 -10.70 -9.01
C PRO A 98 -24.73 -9.42 -8.64
N ILE A 99 -24.97 -8.33 -9.37
CA ILE A 99 -24.25 -7.05 -9.20
C ILE A 99 -24.38 -6.47 -7.78
N ASN A 100 -25.52 -6.71 -7.12
CA ASN A 100 -25.78 -6.27 -5.75
C ASN A 100 -25.10 -7.15 -4.68
N ARG A 101 -24.43 -8.23 -5.08
CA ARG A 101 -23.74 -9.19 -4.18
C ARG A 101 -22.24 -9.33 -4.48
N VAL A 102 -21.67 -8.42 -5.27
CA VAL A 102 -20.22 -8.43 -5.60
C VAL A 102 -19.35 -8.31 -4.34
N GLY A 103 -19.85 -7.67 -3.28
CA GLY A 103 -19.15 -7.61 -2.00
C GLY A 103 -18.85 -8.98 -1.38
N GLU A 104 -19.61 -10.02 -1.71
CA GLU A 104 -19.37 -11.40 -1.26
C GLU A 104 -18.17 -12.05 -1.96
N LEU A 105 -17.73 -11.47 -3.09
CA LEU A 105 -16.54 -11.90 -3.81
C LEU A 105 -15.26 -11.28 -3.23
N LEU A 106 -15.34 -10.43 -2.19
CA LEU A 106 -14.16 -9.83 -1.59
C LEU A 106 -13.32 -10.87 -0.82
N PRO A 107 -12.00 -10.67 -0.68
CA PRO A 107 -11.12 -11.65 0.00
C PRO A 107 -11.53 -11.92 1.45
N LEU A 108 -12.13 -10.94 2.13
CA LEU A 108 -12.58 -11.01 3.52
C LEU A 108 -13.75 -11.99 3.73
N ALA A 109 -14.60 -12.19 2.73
CA ALA A 109 -15.75 -13.10 2.83
C ALA A 109 -15.34 -14.58 2.83
N ARG A 110 -14.05 -14.88 2.58
CA ARG A 110 -13.52 -16.23 2.41
C ARG A 110 -12.63 -16.72 3.53
N SER A 111 -12.11 -15.84 4.39
CA SER A 111 -11.27 -16.28 5.52
C SER A 111 -12.08 -16.98 6.61
N THR A 112 -13.41 -16.96 6.54
CA THR A 112 -14.32 -17.62 7.48
C THR A 112 -14.73 -19.02 7.05
N ALA A 113 -14.21 -19.53 5.92
CA ALA A 113 -14.62 -20.80 5.32
C ALA A 113 -13.66 -21.98 5.57
N ASP A 114 -12.52 -21.76 6.24
CA ASP A 114 -11.54 -22.79 6.62
C ASP A 114 -11.36 -22.88 8.15
#